data_AF-A0A8K0F0Z6-F1
#
_entry.id   AF-A0A8K0F0Z6-F1
#
_cell.length_a   1.000
_cell.length_b   1.000
_cell.length_c   1.000
_cell.angle_alpha   90.00
_cell.angle_beta   90.00
_cell.angle_gamma   90.00
#
_symmetry.space_group_name_H-M   'P 1'
#
loop_
_entity.id
_entity.type
_entity.pdbx_description
1 polymer ?
#
loop_
_entity_poly.entity_id
_entity_poly.type
_entity_poly.pdbx_seq_one_letter_code
_entity_poly.pdbx_strand_id
1 'polypeptide(L)'
;MDAPPASHGDEVYFVFGLPTVPAYGYSSEDAEVSRKMMRHWANFAKTGDPNDGNTNGAVWDPFTETDRAYMLFDGRDQGTMNGWKTTECAMWDVYLPSLNNKTGPQDLVTSEPVQCQTTADVVLPPVWGQSLTLALLLNVFKDFISFITNIFIL
;
A
#
# COMPACT_ATOMS: atom_id res chain seq x y z
N MET A 1 -17.77 -21.25 -8.16
CA MET A 1 -16.40 -21.17 -8.68
C MET A 1 -15.67 -20.23 -7.77
N ASP A 2 -14.63 -20.72 -7.09
CA ASP A 2 -13.85 -19.88 -6.18
C ASP A 2 -13.09 -18.83 -7.01
N ALA A 3 -13.12 -17.58 -6.57
CA ALA A 3 -12.35 -16.50 -7.20
C ALA A 3 -10.84 -16.82 -7.11
N PRO A 4 -10.03 -16.40 -8.10
CA PRO A 4 -8.58 -16.54 -8.00
C PRO A 4 -8.05 -15.81 -6.76
N PRO A 5 -6.92 -16.27 -6.17
CA PRO A 5 -6.30 -15.58 -5.04
C PRO A 5 -6.00 -14.11 -5.37
N ALA A 6 -6.11 -13.24 -4.36
CA ALA A 6 -5.73 -11.84 -4.50
C ALA A 6 -4.25 -11.72 -4.85
N SER A 7 -3.98 -11.16 -6.03
CA SER A 7 -2.64 -10.88 -6.54
C SER A 7 -2.19 -9.49 -6.14
N HIS A 8 -0.88 -9.26 -6.22
CA HIS A 8 -0.30 -7.94 -5.94
C HIS A 8 -0.90 -6.88 -6.88
N GLY A 9 -1.48 -5.82 -6.31
CA GLY A 9 -2.06 -4.70 -7.04
C GLY A 9 -3.57 -4.85 -7.33
N ASP A 10 -4.19 -5.99 -7.04
CA ASP A 10 -5.62 -6.17 -7.23
C ASP A 10 -6.46 -5.22 -6.36
N GLU A 11 -5.91 -4.79 -5.22
CA GLU A 11 -6.58 -3.85 -4.31
C GLU A 11 -6.81 -2.47 -4.94
N VAL A 12 -5.98 -2.08 -5.92
CA VAL A 12 -6.05 -0.76 -6.57
C VAL A 12 -7.41 -0.58 -7.23
N TYR A 13 -7.94 -1.61 -7.90
CA TYR A 13 -9.26 -1.53 -8.52
C TYR A 13 -10.38 -1.26 -7.51
N PHE A 14 -10.27 -1.84 -6.32
CA PHE A 14 -11.25 -1.66 -5.24
C PHE A 14 -11.15 -0.26 -4.61
N VAL A 15 -9.92 0.23 -4.38
CA VAL A 15 -9.68 1.58 -3.84
C VAL A 15 -10.22 2.66 -4.77
N PHE A 16 -10.19 2.45 -6.10
CA PHE A 16 -10.71 3.39 -7.08
C PHE A 16 -12.15 3.14 -7.54
N GLY A 17 -12.87 2.21 -6.88
CA GLY A 17 -14.30 2.06 -7.12
C GLY A 17 -14.69 1.23 -8.35
N LEU A 18 -13.76 0.56 -9.02
CA LEU A 18 -14.06 -0.20 -10.25
C LEU A 18 -15.19 -1.24 -10.05
N PRO A 19 -15.24 -1.99 -8.92
CA PRO A 19 -16.35 -2.92 -8.64
C PRO A 19 -17.73 -2.29 -8.51
N THR A 20 -17.82 -0.98 -8.29
CA THR A 20 -19.10 -0.27 -8.18
C THR A 20 -19.72 0.05 -9.54
N VAL A 21 -18.96 -0.10 -10.63
CA VAL A 21 -19.40 0.21 -11.99
C VAL A 21 -20.01 -1.05 -12.64
N PRO A 22 -21.33 -1.06 -12.94
CA PRO A 22 -22.03 -2.28 -13.40
C PRO A 22 -21.47 -2.88 -14.69
N ALA A 23 -20.85 -2.07 -15.54
CA ALA A 23 -20.30 -2.50 -16.83
C ALA A 23 -19.17 -3.54 -16.71
N TYR A 24 -18.47 -3.61 -15.57
CA TYR A 24 -17.36 -4.54 -15.37
C TYR A 24 -17.78 -5.89 -14.75
N GLY A 25 -19.05 -6.06 -14.39
CA GLY A 25 -19.59 -7.37 -13.99
C GLY A 25 -19.08 -7.93 -12.67
N TYR A 26 -18.61 -7.07 -11.76
CA TYR A 26 -18.26 -7.47 -10.39
C TYR A 26 -19.49 -7.91 -9.58
N SER A 27 -19.25 -8.70 -8.54
CA SER A 27 -20.32 -9.12 -7.63
C SER A 27 -20.82 -7.96 -6.75
N SER A 28 -22.01 -8.10 -6.18
CA SER A 28 -22.53 -7.15 -5.19
C SER A 28 -21.63 -7.01 -3.97
N GLU A 29 -21.01 -8.11 -3.59
CA GLU A 29 -20.08 -8.27 -2.49
C GLU A 29 -18.78 -7.51 -2.78
N ASP A 30 -18.21 -7.65 -3.98
CA ASP A 30 -17.02 -6.88 -4.39
C ASP A 30 -17.31 -5.37 -4.41
N ALA A 31 -18.50 -4.99 -4.89
CA ALA A 31 -18.93 -3.61 -4.88
C ALA A 31 -19.06 -3.05 -3.45
N GLU A 32 -19.48 -3.88 -2.49
CA GLU A 32 -19.54 -3.51 -1.08
C GLU A 32 -18.15 -3.35 -0.47
N VAL A 33 -17.24 -4.30 -0.72
CA VAL A 33 -15.84 -4.21 -0.28
C VAL A 33 -15.20 -2.92 -0.82
N SER A 34 -15.39 -2.63 -2.11
CA SER A 34 -14.86 -1.41 -2.72
C SER A 34 -15.42 -0.13 -2.09
N ARG A 35 -16.73 -0.07 -1.80
CA ARG A 35 -17.32 1.07 -1.08
C ARG A 35 -16.73 1.23 0.33
N LYS A 36 -16.49 0.14 1.05
CA LYS A 36 -15.86 0.17 2.38
C LYS A 36 -14.43 0.69 2.29
N MET A 37 -13.62 0.18 1.37
CA MET A 37 -12.25 0.64 1.14
C MET A 37 -12.20 2.14 0.81
N MET A 38 -13.02 2.59 -0.15
CA MET A 38 -13.11 4.01 -0.52
C MET A 38 -13.48 4.89 0.67
N ARG A 39 -14.45 4.48 1.49
CA ARG A 39 -14.89 5.22 2.68
C ARG A 39 -13.75 5.37 3.69
N HIS A 40 -13.09 4.28 4.05
CA HIS A 40 -11.96 4.32 5.00
C HIS A 40 -10.81 5.17 4.47
N TRP A 41 -10.46 5.05 3.19
CA TRP A 41 -9.41 5.87 2.58
C TRP A 41 -9.75 7.36 2.55
N ALA A 42 -10.99 7.71 2.18
CA ALA A 42 -11.44 9.09 2.13
C ALA A 42 -11.50 9.74 3.54
N ASN A 43 -11.99 9.00 4.53
CA ASN A 43 -12.02 9.45 5.92
C ASN A 43 -10.61 9.69 6.44
N PHE A 44 -9.71 8.72 6.26
CA PHE A 44 -8.31 8.85 6.68
C PHE A 44 -7.65 10.07 6.03
N ALA A 45 -7.85 10.28 4.72
CA ALA A 45 -7.32 11.45 4.03
C ALA A 45 -7.87 12.77 4.57
N LYS A 46 -9.13 12.78 5.06
CA LYS A 46 -9.81 13.98 5.58
C LYS A 46 -9.45 14.30 7.03
N THR A 47 -9.35 13.30 7.90
CA THR A 47 -9.29 13.48 9.36
C THR A 47 -8.07 12.85 10.03
N GLY A 48 -7.34 11.97 9.32
CA GLY A 48 -6.33 11.10 9.90
C GLY A 48 -6.89 9.85 10.60
N ASP A 49 -8.22 9.69 10.64
CA ASP A 49 -8.91 8.52 11.19
C ASP A 49 -9.74 7.86 10.07
N PRO A 50 -9.50 6.58 9.71
CA PRO A 50 -10.29 5.89 8.69
C PRO A 50 -11.75 5.67 9.11
N ASN A 51 -12.08 5.79 10.38
CA ASN A 51 -13.42 5.59 10.90
C ASN A 51 -14.25 6.89 10.77
N ASP A 52 -15.56 6.76 10.54
CA ASP A 52 -16.47 7.88 10.30
C ASP A 52 -17.23 8.36 11.55
N GLY A 53 -16.78 7.93 12.73
CA GLY A 53 -17.47 8.18 14.00
C GLY A 53 -18.86 7.52 14.12
N ASN A 54 -19.28 6.73 13.13
CA ASN A 54 -20.53 6.00 13.10
C ASN A 54 -20.26 4.51 13.33
N THR A 55 -20.76 3.94 14.43
CA THR A 55 -20.47 2.58 14.87
C THR A 55 -21.17 1.47 14.04
N ASN A 56 -21.76 1.81 12.90
CA ASN A 56 -22.59 0.89 12.11
C ASN A 56 -21.80 0.06 11.09
N GLY A 57 -20.47 0.01 11.19
CA GLY A 57 -19.60 -0.79 10.33
C GLY A 57 -18.37 -1.29 11.08
N ALA A 58 -17.59 -2.14 10.41
CA ALA A 58 -16.32 -2.63 10.92
C ALA A 58 -15.38 -1.47 11.32
N VAL A 59 -15.01 -1.43 12.59
CA VAL A 59 -14.07 -0.45 13.13
C VAL A 59 -12.65 -0.87 12.76
N TRP A 60 -11.84 0.08 12.30
CA TRP A 60 -10.41 -0.07 12.08
C TRP A 60 -9.65 0.47 13.29
N ASP A 61 -9.17 -0.43 14.15
CA ASP A 61 -8.41 -0.04 15.32
C ASP A 61 -6.99 0.43 14.95
N PRO A 62 -6.45 1.43 15.65
CA PRO A 62 -5.08 1.88 15.44
C PRO A 62 -4.07 0.75 15.66
N PHE A 63 -3.05 0.71 14.82
CA PHE A 63 -1.94 -0.21 15.02
C PHE A 63 -1.16 0.15 16.29
N THR A 64 -0.91 -0.85 17.14
CA THR A 64 0.03 -0.79 18.27
C THR A 64 1.02 -1.96 18.17
N GLU A 65 2.20 -1.83 18.75
CA GLU A 65 3.19 -2.93 18.77
C GLU A 65 2.70 -4.18 19.52
N THR A 66 1.77 -3.99 20.44
CA THR A 66 1.18 -5.07 21.24
C THR A 66 0.07 -5.77 20.47
N ASP A 67 -0.91 -5.02 19.96
CA ASP A 67 -2.10 -5.60 19.35
C ASP A 67 -1.87 -5.96 17.89
N ARG A 68 -0.98 -5.24 17.20
CA ARG A 68 -0.68 -5.40 15.77
C ARG A 68 -1.95 -5.48 14.94
N ALA A 69 -2.88 -4.60 15.24
CA ALA A 69 -4.19 -4.52 14.61
C ALA A 69 -4.07 -4.15 13.13
N TYR A 70 -4.89 -4.79 12.30
CA TYR A 70 -5.04 -4.49 10.88
C TYR A 70 -6.49 -4.73 10.45
N MET A 71 -6.94 -4.00 9.44
CA MET A 71 -8.26 -4.20 8.85
C MET A 71 -8.21 -5.26 7.74
N LEU A 72 -9.07 -6.26 7.80
CA LEU A 72 -9.29 -7.18 6.68
C LEU A 72 -10.45 -6.70 5.82
N PHE A 73 -10.15 -6.37 4.56
CA PHE A 73 -11.15 -6.10 3.54
C PHE A 73 -11.52 -7.39 2.80
N ASP A 74 -12.67 -7.96 3.14
CA ASP A 74 -13.23 -9.11 2.45
C ASP A 74 -14.77 -9.04 2.38
N GLY A 75 -15.38 -9.95 1.62
CA GLY A 75 -16.84 -10.04 1.50
C GLY A 75 -17.56 -10.55 2.77
N ARG A 76 -16.85 -10.77 3.88
CA ARG A 76 -17.40 -11.32 5.14
C ARG A 76 -17.47 -10.30 6.27
N ASP A 77 -17.05 -9.07 6.02
CA ASP A 77 -17.10 -7.95 6.97
C ASP A 77 -16.38 -8.26 8.30
N GLN A 78 -15.22 -8.91 8.23
CA GLN A 78 -14.50 -9.36 9.43
C GLN A 78 -13.94 -8.22 10.30
N GLY A 79 -13.70 -7.06 9.70
CA GLY A 79 -13.21 -5.88 10.40
C GLY A 79 -11.76 -5.99 10.88
N THR A 80 -11.49 -5.43 12.06
CA THR A 80 -10.14 -5.46 12.66
C THR A 80 -9.78 -6.88 13.13
N MET A 81 -8.57 -7.29 12.75
CA MET A 81 -7.91 -8.50 13.21
C MET A 81 -6.49 -8.18 13.70
N ASN A 82 -5.84 -9.14 14.37
CA ASN A 82 -4.55 -8.92 15.00
C ASN A 82 -3.49 -9.91 14.51
N GLY A 83 -2.24 -9.46 14.44
CA GLY A 83 -1.08 -10.34 14.28
C GLY A 83 -0.99 -11.06 12.93
N TRP A 84 -1.28 -10.37 11.82
CA TRP A 84 -1.11 -10.94 10.48
C TRP A 84 0.32 -11.43 10.26
N LYS A 85 0.46 -12.72 9.90
CA LYS A 85 1.73 -13.36 9.51
C LYS A 85 2.90 -13.14 10.47
N THR A 86 2.65 -12.96 11.77
CA THR A 86 3.70 -12.65 12.75
C THR A 86 4.76 -13.75 12.84
N THR A 87 4.37 -15.02 12.71
CA THR A 87 5.30 -16.16 12.68
C THR A 87 6.21 -16.12 11.46
N GLU A 88 5.63 -15.89 10.27
CA GLU A 88 6.40 -15.80 9.03
C GLU A 88 7.29 -14.56 9.00
N CYS A 89 6.82 -13.41 9.47
CA CYS A 89 7.64 -12.21 9.65
C CYS A 89 8.81 -12.49 10.61
N ALA A 90 8.57 -13.14 11.75
CA ALA A 90 9.64 -13.51 12.67
C ALA A 90 10.69 -14.45 12.03
N MET A 91 10.28 -15.30 11.09
CA MET A 91 11.24 -16.10 10.31
C MET A 91 12.20 -15.20 9.52
N TRP A 92 11.68 -14.20 8.81
CA TRP A 92 12.47 -13.30 7.97
C TRP A 92 13.27 -12.27 8.77
N ASP A 93 12.66 -11.69 9.81
CA ASP A 93 13.25 -10.57 10.55
C ASP A 93 14.19 -11.02 11.67
N VAL A 94 13.94 -12.19 12.27
CA VAL A 94 14.69 -12.67 13.44
C VAL A 94 15.50 -13.91 13.11
N TYR A 95 14.86 -14.94 12.58
CA TYR A 95 15.48 -16.26 12.44
C TYR A 95 16.54 -16.27 11.33
N LEU A 96 16.22 -15.80 10.13
CA LEU A 96 17.13 -15.85 8.98
C LEU A 96 18.41 -15.00 9.17
N PRO A 97 18.36 -13.76 9.69
CA PRO A 97 19.58 -13.00 9.99
C PRO A 97 20.45 -13.68 11.05
N SER A 98 19.82 -14.25 12.10
CA SER A 98 20.52 -14.99 13.14
C SER A 98 21.19 -16.25 12.61
N LEU A 99 20.53 -16.96 11.70
CA LEU A 99 21.08 -18.12 11.04
C LEU A 99 22.26 -17.72 10.15
N ASN A 100 22.09 -16.70 9.30
CA ASN A 100 23.14 -16.23 8.40
C ASN A 100 24.38 -15.73 9.14
N ASN A 101 24.23 -15.08 10.29
CA ASN A 101 25.38 -14.70 11.14
C ASN A 101 26.16 -15.92 11.65
N LYS A 102 25.47 -17.02 11.97
CA LYS A 102 26.08 -18.24 12.51
C LYS A 102 26.67 -19.15 11.44
N THR A 103 26.06 -19.22 10.26
CA THR A 103 26.40 -20.21 9.22
C THR A 103 26.91 -19.58 7.93
N GLY A 104 26.87 -18.25 7.80
CA GLY A 104 27.32 -17.55 6.61
C GLY A 104 28.82 -17.70 6.39
N PRO A 105 29.29 -17.65 5.13
CA PRO A 105 30.72 -17.63 4.83
C PRO A 105 31.40 -16.45 5.53
N GLN A 106 32.39 -16.72 6.38
CA GLN A 106 33.14 -15.69 7.11
C GLN A 106 34.02 -14.82 6.18
N ASP A 107 34.20 -15.24 4.93
CA ASP A 107 35.10 -14.60 3.96
C ASP A 107 34.48 -13.40 3.20
N LEU A 108 33.20 -13.08 3.40
CA LEU A 108 32.59 -11.87 2.83
C LEU A 108 32.78 -10.62 3.70
N VAL A 109 33.47 -10.73 4.85
CA VAL A 109 33.77 -9.59 5.74
C VAL A 109 35.10 -8.91 5.39
N THR A 110 35.88 -9.43 4.43
CA THR A 110 37.03 -8.70 3.85
C THR A 110 37.14 -8.90 2.34
N SER A 111 36.17 -8.38 1.60
CA SER A 111 36.55 -7.63 0.41
C SER A 111 35.79 -6.32 0.49
N GLU A 112 36.50 -5.24 0.17
CA GLU A 112 35.96 -3.90 0.02
C GLU A 112 34.58 -3.92 -0.64
N PRO A 113 33.68 -2.96 -0.34
CA PRO A 113 32.39 -2.92 -1.00
C PRO A 113 32.63 -3.04 -2.50
N VAL A 114 32.11 -4.09 -3.12
CA VAL A 114 32.09 -4.23 -4.57
C VAL A 114 31.37 -3.00 -5.05
N GLN A 115 32.15 -2.00 -5.46
CA GLN A 115 31.61 -0.81 -6.08
C GLN A 115 30.93 -1.35 -7.33
N CYS A 116 29.60 -1.34 -7.34
CA CYS A 116 28.86 -1.58 -8.57
C CYS A 116 29.34 -0.52 -9.55
N GLN A 117 30.27 -0.88 -10.44
CA GLN A 117 30.57 -0.08 -11.61
C GLN A 117 29.34 -0.20 -12.52
N THR A 118 28.38 0.67 -12.28
CA THR A 118 27.41 1.02 -13.31
C THR A 118 28.22 1.68 -14.41
N THR A 119 28.12 1.17 -15.64
CA THR A 119 28.52 1.91 -16.84
C THR A 119 27.56 3.09 -17.00
N ALA A 120 27.75 4.10 -16.17
CA ALA A 120 27.05 5.37 -16.19
C ALA A 120 28.04 6.52 -16.34
N ASP A 121 29.12 6.33 -17.09
CA ASP A 121 29.83 7.44 -17.72
C ASP A 121 29.17 7.75 -19.07
N VAL A 122 27.86 7.97 -19.05
CA VAL A 122 27.25 8.86 -20.04
C VAL A 122 27.38 10.25 -19.44
N VAL A 123 28.40 10.99 -19.89
CA VAL A 123 28.52 12.42 -19.63
C VAL A 123 27.26 13.09 -20.19
N LEU A 124 26.29 13.36 -19.33
CA LEU A 124 25.12 14.14 -19.69
C LEU A 124 25.54 15.60 -19.93
N PRO A 125 25.10 16.24 -21.02
CA PRO A 125 25.35 17.66 -21.24
C PRO A 125 24.71 18.50 -20.12
N PRO A 126 25.23 19.70 -19.83
CA PRO A 126 24.75 20.56 -18.75
C PRO A 126 23.27 20.90 -18.96
N VAL A 127 22.45 20.47 -18.00
CA VAL A 127 20.99 20.59 -18.02
C VAL A 127 20.58 22.03 -17.66
N TRP A 128 20.56 22.91 -18.67
CA TRP A 128 19.79 24.16 -18.58
C TRP A 128 18.32 23.83 -18.89
N GLY A 129 17.57 23.33 -17.91
CA GLY A 129 16.17 22.95 -18.15
C GLY A 129 15.35 22.35 -17.01
N GLN A 130 15.77 22.47 -15.75
CA GLN A 130 15.04 21.86 -14.61
C GLN A 130 13.73 22.56 -14.21
N SER A 131 13.30 23.60 -14.92
CA SER A 131 12.08 24.33 -14.53
C SER A 131 10.78 23.70 -15.02
N LEU A 132 10.81 22.84 -16.06
CA LEU A 132 9.58 22.25 -16.63
C LEU A 132 9.21 20.89 -16.04
N THR A 133 10.17 20.08 -15.60
CA THR A 133 9.88 18.77 -14.99
C THR A 133 9.29 18.91 -13.58
N LEU A 134 9.75 19.90 -12.81
CA LEU A 134 9.17 20.22 -11.50
C LEU A 134 7.76 20.82 -11.65
N ALA A 135 7.51 21.62 -12.69
CA ALA A 135 6.20 22.19 -12.97
C ALA A 135 5.18 21.12 -13.41
N LEU A 136 5.61 20.12 -14.20
CA LEU A 136 4.77 18.97 -14.55
C LEU A 136 4.42 18.12 -13.33
N LEU A 137 5.38 17.86 -12.43
CA LEU A 137 5.12 17.13 -11.19
C LEU A 137 4.17 17.91 -10.26
N LEU A 138 4.35 19.22 -10.13
CA LEU A 138 3.46 20.08 -9.34
C LEU A 138 2.05 20.18 -9.94
N ASN A 139 1.91 20.17 -11.27
CA ASN A 139 0.60 20.15 -11.93
C ASN A 139 -0.08 18.80 -11.77
N VAL A 140 0.64 17.67 -11.93
CA VAL A 140 0.08 16.33 -11.66
C VAL A 140 -0.36 16.21 -10.20
N PHE A 141 0.41 16.75 -9.25
CA PHE A 141 0.00 16.77 -7.83
C PHE A 141 -1.21 17.68 -7.60
N LYS A 142 -1.30 18.85 -8.24
CA LYS A 142 -2.46 19.74 -8.14
C LYS A 142 -3.72 19.13 -8.75
N ASP A 143 -3.60 18.49 -9.90
CA ASP A 143 -4.71 17.86 -10.59
C ASP A 143 -5.20 16.63 -9.82
N PHE A 144 -4.28 15.86 -9.21
CA PHE A 144 -4.61 14.78 -8.30
C PHE A 144 -5.34 15.28 -7.05
N ILE A 145 -4.84 16.33 -6.39
CA ILE A 145 -5.52 16.92 -5.22
C ILE A 145 -6.90 17.47 -5.62
N SER A 146 -7.01 18.13 -6.78
CA SER A 146 -8.27 18.69 -7.28
C SER A 146 -9.30 17.60 -7.60
N PHE A 147 -8.85 16.47 -8.15
CA PHE A 147 -9.67 15.28 -8.42
C PHE A 147 -10.21 14.67 -7.12
N ILE A 148 -9.36 14.52 -6.10
CA ILE A 148 -9.77 14.03 -4.78
C ILE A 148 -10.79 14.97 -4.13
N THR A 149 -10.58 16.30 -4.17
CA THR A 149 -11.53 17.24 -3.58
C THR A 149 -12.89 17.29 -4.30
N ASN A 150 -12.96 17.01 -5.60
CA ASN A 150 -14.23 17.04 -6.34
C ASN A 150 -15.03 15.73 -6.26
N ILE A 151 -14.39 14.59 -5.95
CA ILE A 151 -15.07 13.29 -5.84
C ILE A 151 -15.62 13.03 -4.43
N PHE A 152 -15.02 13.62 -3.39
CA PHE A 152 -15.38 13.34 -1.98
C PHE A 152 -16.14 14.47 -1.27
N ILE A 153 -16.57 15.53 -1.98
CA ILE A 153 -17.39 16.65 -1.42
C ILE A 153 -18.83 16.65 -2.00
N LEU A 154 -19.27 15.60 -2.70
CA LEU A 154 -20.68 15.37 -3.04
C LEU A 154 -21.29 14.23 -2.23
#